data_AF-A0A0A1UFU5-F1
#
_entry.id   AF-A0A0A1UFU5-F1
#
_cell.length_a   1.000
_cell.length_b   1.000
_cell.length_c   1.000
_cell.angle_alpha   90.00
_cell.angle_beta   90.00
_cell.angle_gamma   90.00
#
_symmetry.space_group_name_H-M   'P 1'
#
loop_
_entity.id
_entity.type
_entity.pdbx_description
1 polymer ?
#
loop_
_entity_poly.entity_id
_entity_poly.type
_entity_poly.pdbx_seq_one_letter_code
_entity_poly.pdbx_strand_id
1 'polypeptide(L)'
;SHTIIRLPVYCPGTEPVTFEEDDIIDINTKKMTKLKAWFHLNTIEKEANLFLYTEIPLYYTWTKGEWKKRKKDSLTQLERFCLRLLLLHVKGARSYKEIKCFEDKQYETFEDVCKARGLMDSDNEWEHCLNEASHTIIIGGRIIT
;
A
#
# COMPACT_ATOMS: atom_id res chain seq x y z
N SER A 1 -3.32 2.82 6.12
CA SER A 1 -3.28 4.22 5.65
C SER A 1 -3.92 4.27 4.27
N HIS A 2 -5.03 4.98 4.11
CA HIS A 2 -5.66 5.16 2.80
C HIS A 2 -4.94 6.28 2.06
N THR A 3 -4.19 5.96 1.01
CA THR A 3 -3.60 6.99 0.14
C THR A 3 -4.73 7.59 -0.69
N ILE A 4 -5.05 8.87 -0.45
CA ILE A 4 -6.04 9.59 -1.27
C ILE A 4 -5.39 9.89 -2.62
N ILE A 5 -5.85 9.21 -3.67
CA ILE A 5 -5.35 9.40 -5.04
C ILE A 5 -6.33 10.30 -5.79
N ARG A 6 -5.88 11.50 -6.19
CA ARG A 6 -6.65 12.36 -7.10
C ARG A 6 -6.54 11.81 -8.52
N LEU A 7 -7.69 11.50 -9.10
CA LEU A 7 -7.86 11.07 -10.47
C LEU A 7 -8.39 12.24 -11.30
N PRO A 8 -7.60 12.77 -12.24
CA PRO A 8 -8.05 13.88 -13.06
C PRO A 8 -9.05 13.39 -14.12
N VAL A 9 -10.09 14.18 -14.33
CA VAL A 9 -11.10 13.94 -15.37
C VAL A 9 -11.03 15.11 -16.35
N TYR A 10 -10.97 14.79 -17.63
CA TYR A 10 -10.88 15.77 -18.71
C TYR A 10 -11.94 15.47 -19.76
N CYS A 11 -12.47 16.51 -20.38
CA CYS A 11 -13.24 16.36 -21.61
C CYS A 11 -12.29 16.05 -22.78
N PRO A 12 -12.79 15.43 -23.86
CA PRO A 12 -12.00 15.25 -25.07
C PRO A 12 -11.40 16.59 -25.53
N GLY A 13 -10.06 16.67 -25.60
CA GLY A 13 -9.35 17.86 -26.06
C GLY A 13 -8.99 18.90 -24.98
N THR A 14 -9.43 18.75 -23.73
CA THR A 14 -9.11 19.68 -22.62
C THR A 14 -8.03 19.15 -21.69
N GLU A 15 -7.17 18.25 -22.19
CA GLU A 15 -6.10 17.68 -21.37
C GLU A 15 -4.96 18.69 -21.20
N PRO A 16 -4.39 18.81 -19.99
CA PRO A 16 -3.28 19.71 -19.75
C PRO A 16 -2.05 19.24 -20.52
N VAL A 17 -1.49 20.14 -21.33
CA VAL A 17 -0.17 19.97 -21.92
C VAL A 17 0.83 20.49 -20.90
N THR A 18 1.54 19.57 -20.24
CA THR A 18 2.66 19.90 -19.37
C THR A 18 3.91 20.06 -20.23
N PHE A 19 4.49 21.26 -20.26
CA PHE A 19 5.77 21.54 -20.89
C PHE A 19 6.85 21.46 -19.79
N GLU A 20 7.78 20.53 -19.90
CA GLU A 20 9.01 20.54 -19.11
C GLU A 20 10.12 21.20 -19.94
N GLU A 21 11.04 21.93 -19.29
CA GLU A 21 12.06 22.76 -19.97
C GLU A 21 13.04 21.94 -20.84
N ASP A 22 13.08 20.61 -20.69
CA ASP A 22 13.87 19.67 -21.51
C ASP A 22 13.12 19.13 -22.76
N ASP A 23 11.86 19.51 -22.99
CA ASP A 23 11.00 18.93 -24.05
C ASP A 23 11.28 19.48 -25.48
N ILE A 24 12.47 20.03 -25.76
CA ILE A 24 12.82 20.62 -27.08
C ILE A 24 12.82 19.57 -28.21
N ILE A 25 12.81 18.26 -27.91
CA ILE A 25 12.99 17.21 -28.91
C ILE A 25 11.72 16.39 -29.24
N ASP A 26 10.61 16.46 -28.49
CA ASP A 26 9.45 15.65 -28.90
C ASP A 26 8.08 16.24 -28.54
N ILE A 27 7.69 17.27 -29.30
CA ILE A 27 6.36 17.90 -29.32
C ILE A 27 5.23 16.86 -29.60
N ASN A 28 5.56 15.67 -30.11
CA ASN A 28 4.62 14.60 -30.42
C ASN A 28 4.47 13.53 -29.33
N THR A 29 5.31 13.52 -28.28
CA THR A 29 5.09 12.63 -27.13
C THR A 29 4.06 13.21 -26.18
N LYS A 30 2.78 13.08 -26.55
CA LYS A 30 1.66 13.30 -25.60
C LYS A 30 1.88 12.41 -24.38
N LYS A 31 2.38 13.01 -23.28
CA LYS A 31 2.49 12.35 -21.97
C LYS A 31 1.17 11.64 -21.65
N MET A 32 1.24 10.34 -21.40
CA MET A 32 0.06 9.51 -21.17
C MET A 32 -0.65 9.97 -19.88
N THR A 33 -1.90 10.44 -20.00
CA THR A 33 -2.70 10.83 -18.83
C THR A 33 -3.23 9.59 -18.11
N LYS A 34 -3.53 9.71 -16.81
CA LYS A 34 -4.12 8.61 -16.03
C LYS A 34 -5.42 8.07 -16.65
N LEU A 35 -6.22 8.96 -17.25
CA LEU A 35 -7.49 8.61 -17.87
C LEU A 35 -7.27 7.89 -19.22
N LYS A 36 -6.37 8.39 -20.08
CA LYS A 36 -6.00 7.70 -21.32
C LYS A 36 -5.37 6.34 -21.08
N ALA A 37 -4.47 6.26 -20.10
CA ALA A 37 -3.88 5.00 -19.71
C ALA A 37 -4.91 4.01 -19.15
N TRP A 38 -6.00 4.49 -18.52
CA TRP A 38 -7.08 3.61 -18.09
C TRP A 38 -7.85 3.04 -19.28
N PHE A 39 -8.18 3.88 -20.28
CA PHE A 39 -8.76 3.38 -21.53
C PHE A 39 -7.84 2.36 -22.22
N HIS A 40 -6.54 2.63 -22.26
CA HIS A 40 -5.57 1.70 -22.82
C HIS A 40 -5.47 0.39 -22.02
N LEU A 41 -5.43 0.48 -20.69
CA LEU A 41 -5.43 -0.68 -19.80
C LEU A 41 -6.64 -1.59 -20.07
N ASN A 42 -7.83 -1.01 -20.22
CA ASN A 42 -9.07 -1.71 -20.52
C ASN A 42 -9.03 -2.49 -21.85
N THR A 43 -8.19 -2.08 -22.80
CA THR A 43 -7.96 -2.82 -24.06
C THR A 43 -7.01 -4.00 -23.91
N ILE A 44 -6.06 -3.92 -22.97
CA ILE A 44 -5.02 -4.93 -22.77
C ILE A 44 -5.48 -6.00 -21.77
N GLU A 45 -6.00 -5.56 -20.62
CA GLU A 45 -6.40 -6.43 -19.51
C GLU A 45 -7.91 -6.45 -19.34
N LYS A 46 -8.54 -7.60 -19.64
CA LYS A 46 -10.00 -7.76 -19.50
C LYS A 46 -10.48 -7.60 -18.06
N GLU A 47 -9.64 -7.94 -17.07
CA GLU A 47 -9.95 -7.79 -15.64
C GLU A 47 -10.11 -6.33 -15.25
N ALA A 48 -9.37 -5.41 -15.89
CA ALA A 48 -9.50 -3.98 -15.63
C ALA A 48 -10.89 -3.42 -15.99
N ASN A 49 -11.59 -4.05 -16.95
CA ASN A 49 -12.95 -3.70 -17.33
C ASN A 49 -14.00 -4.00 -16.25
N LEU A 50 -13.64 -4.75 -15.20
CA LEU A 50 -14.51 -5.00 -14.06
C LEU A 50 -14.56 -3.81 -13.08
N PHE A 51 -13.64 -2.86 -13.20
CA PHE A 51 -13.47 -1.78 -12.24
C PHE A 51 -13.79 -0.41 -12.85
N LEU A 52 -14.47 0.43 -12.08
CA LEU A 52 -14.66 1.84 -12.43
C LEU A 52 -13.34 2.59 -12.39
N TYR A 53 -13.21 3.69 -13.13
CA TYR A 53 -12.01 4.53 -13.11
C TYR A 53 -11.60 4.93 -11.68
N THR A 54 -12.58 5.19 -10.80
CA THR A 54 -12.37 5.52 -9.38
C THR A 54 -11.85 4.36 -8.54
N GLU A 55 -12.09 3.12 -8.96
CA GLU A 55 -11.70 1.89 -8.26
C GLU A 55 -10.35 1.34 -8.75
N ILE A 56 -9.92 1.73 -9.96
CA ILE A 56 -8.64 1.31 -10.53
C ILE A 56 -7.46 1.52 -9.55
N PRO A 57 -7.33 2.63 -8.82
CA PRO A 57 -6.23 2.81 -7.88
C PRO A 57 -6.22 1.82 -6.69
N LEU A 58 -7.33 1.13 -6.43
CA LEU A 58 -7.38 0.06 -5.42
C LEU A 58 -6.60 -1.16 -5.91
N TYR A 59 -6.74 -1.51 -7.19
CA TYR A 59 -6.19 -2.72 -7.80
C TYR A 59 -4.93 -2.50 -8.62
N TYR A 60 -4.68 -1.26 -9.06
CA TYR A 60 -3.56 -0.87 -9.91
C TYR A 60 -2.81 0.32 -9.30
N THR A 61 -1.50 0.40 -9.54
CA THR A 61 -0.64 1.50 -9.14
C THR A 61 -0.14 2.24 -10.37
N TRP A 62 -0.18 3.57 -10.32
CA TRP A 62 0.32 4.43 -11.39
C TRP A 62 1.85 4.52 -11.31
N THR A 63 2.57 4.09 -12.35
CA THR A 63 4.04 4.13 -12.40
C THR A 63 4.51 4.47 -13.81
N LYS A 64 5.34 5.53 -13.95
CA LYS A 64 5.95 5.93 -15.24
C LYS A 64 4.97 6.06 -16.42
N GLY A 65 3.77 6.58 -16.18
CA GLY A 65 2.77 6.77 -17.25
C GLY A 65 1.86 5.56 -17.52
N GLU A 66 1.95 4.49 -16.71
CA GLU A 66 1.19 3.26 -16.90
C GLU A 66 0.49 2.81 -15.61
N TRP A 67 -0.66 2.14 -15.77
CA TRP A 67 -1.31 1.40 -14.70
C TRP A 67 -0.73 0.00 -14.61
N LYS A 68 -0.16 -0.35 -13.45
CA LYS A 68 0.38 -1.71 -13.19
C LYS A 68 -0.39 -2.38 -12.07
N LYS A 69 -0.74 -3.66 -12.25
CA LYS A 69 -1.47 -4.42 -11.24
C LYS A 69 -0.73 -4.37 -9.91
N ARG A 70 -1.44 -4.00 -8.85
CA ARG A 70 -0.91 -3.97 -7.49
C ARG A 70 -0.56 -5.42 -7.14
N LYS A 71 0.69 -5.64 -6.74
CA LYS A 71 1.04 -6.91 -6.11
C LYS A 71 0.22 -7.02 -4.84
N LYS A 72 -0.65 -8.03 -4.76
CA LYS A 72 -1.36 -8.35 -3.52
C LYS A 72 -0.26 -8.53 -2.48
N ASP A 73 -0.28 -7.69 -1.45
CA ASP A 73 0.64 -7.87 -0.34
C ASP A 73 0.27 -9.22 0.27
N SER A 74 1.18 -10.19 0.14
CA SER A 74 0.96 -11.59 0.54
C SER A 74 0.73 -11.71 2.04
N LEU A 75 1.11 -10.69 2.82
CA LEU A 75 0.94 -10.69 4.27
C LEU A 75 -0.49 -10.29 4.63
N THR A 76 -1.15 -11.17 5.38
CA THR A 76 -2.42 -10.88 6.04
C THR A 76 -2.26 -9.72 7.03
N GLN A 77 -3.37 -9.12 7.44
CA GLN A 77 -3.32 -8.01 8.41
C GLN A 77 -2.71 -8.45 9.75
N LEU A 78 -3.01 -9.69 10.17
CA LEU A 78 -2.39 -10.36 11.32
C LEU A 78 -0.87 -10.49 11.16
N GLU A 79 -0.39 -11.05 10.05
CA GLU A 79 1.05 -11.20 9.80
C GLU A 79 1.79 -9.84 9.81
N ARG A 80 1.17 -8.76 9.31
CA ARG A 80 1.75 -7.41 9.42
C ARG A 80 1.80 -6.90 10.85
N PHE A 81 0.77 -7.17 11.65
CA PHE A 81 0.73 -6.80 13.05
C PHE A 81 1.84 -7.51 13.83
N CYS A 82 1.95 -8.84 13.68
CA CYS A 82 3.00 -9.66 14.26
C CYS A 82 4.39 -9.17 13.85
N LEU A 83 4.61 -8.88 12.57
CA LEU A 83 5.89 -8.33 12.09
C LEU A 83 6.23 -7.00 12.76
N ARG A 84 5.27 -6.07 12.88
CA ARG A 84 5.49 -4.79 13.60
C ARG A 84 5.86 -5.02 15.06
N LEU A 85 5.18 -5.95 15.72
CA LEU A 85 5.43 -6.29 17.10
C LEU A 85 6.84 -6.87 17.27
N LEU A 86 7.25 -7.78 16.40
CA LEU A 86 8.60 -8.34 16.41
C LEU A 86 9.67 -7.27 16.14
N LEU A 87 9.44 -6.33 15.23
CA LEU A 87 10.38 -5.24 14.96
C LEU A 87 10.57 -4.28 16.15
N LEU A 88 9.60 -4.20 17.06
CA LEU A 88 9.74 -3.42 18.31
C LEU A 88 10.57 -4.15 19.38
N HIS A 89 10.60 -5.48 19.35
CA HIS A 89 11.21 -6.31 20.40
C HIS A 89 12.55 -6.94 20.00
N VAL A 90 12.72 -7.30 18.72
CA VAL A 90 13.91 -7.97 18.20
C VAL A 90 14.95 -6.93 17.78
N LYS A 91 16.04 -6.81 18.55
CA LYS A 91 17.14 -5.89 18.28
C LYS A 91 18.17 -6.53 17.34
N GLY A 92 18.67 -5.76 16.37
CA GLY A 92 19.83 -6.13 15.56
C GLY A 92 19.60 -7.23 14.51
N ALA A 93 18.34 -7.60 14.23
CA ALA A 93 18.02 -8.54 13.16
C ALA A 93 18.47 -7.99 11.79
N ARG A 94 19.21 -8.79 11.04
CA ARG A 94 19.74 -8.44 9.71
C ARG A 94 18.91 -9.03 8.56
N SER A 95 17.96 -9.91 8.88
CA SER A 95 17.12 -10.58 7.90
C SER A 95 15.76 -10.98 8.48
N TYR A 96 14.76 -11.18 7.62
CA TYR A 96 13.46 -11.74 8.05
C TYR A 96 13.60 -13.13 8.65
N LYS A 97 14.60 -13.91 8.22
CA LYS A 97 14.90 -15.23 8.80
C LYS A 97 15.30 -15.09 10.27
N GLU A 98 16.13 -14.12 10.60
CA GLU A 98 16.52 -13.83 11.99
C GLU A 98 15.35 -13.33 12.83
N ILE A 99 14.45 -12.52 12.25
CA ILE A 99 13.21 -12.11 12.92
C ILE A 99 12.35 -13.34 13.28
N LYS A 100 12.31 -14.33 12.39
CA LYS A 100 11.58 -15.60 12.58
C LYS A 100 12.30 -16.64 13.45
N CYS A 101 13.46 -16.32 13.99
CA CYS A 101 14.17 -17.21 14.91
C CYS A 101 13.96 -16.76 16.36
N PHE A 102 13.65 -17.72 17.23
CA PHE A 102 13.63 -17.55 18.68
C PHE A 102 14.12 -18.85 19.34
N GLU A 103 15.04 -18.74 20.30
CA GLU A 103 15.67 -19.89 20.98
C GLU A 103 16.18 -20.98 20.01
N ASP A 104 16.96 -20.57 19.00
CA ASP A 104 17.52 -21.45 17.95
C ASP A 104 16.49 -22.22 17.10
N LYS A 105 15.19 -21.94 17.27
CA LYS A 105 14.11 -22.48 16.45
C LYS A 105 13.64 -21.45 15.42
N GLN A 106 13.56 -21.89 14.16
CA GLN A 106 12.96 -21.11 13.09
C GLN A 106 11.48 -21.48 12.94
N TYR A 107 10.63 -20.46 12.81
CA TYR A 107 9.19 -20.62 12.66
C TYR A 107 8.72 -20.24 11.25
N GLU A 108 7.56 -20.75 10.84
CA GLU A 108 6.99 -20.51 9.50
C GLU A 108 6.29 -19.16 9.41
N THR A 109 5.52 -18.78 10.43
CA THR A 109 4.73 -17.55 10.47
C THR A 109 5.32 -16.52 11.45
N PHE A 110 5.00 -15.24 11.29
CA PHE A 110 5.39 -14.22 12.29
C PHE A 110 4.53 -14.35 13.55
N GLU A 111 3.31 -14.86 13.41
CA GLU A 111 2.41 -15.17 14.52
C GLU A 111 3.01 -16.19 15.50
N ASP A 112 3.50 -17.33 15.00
CA ASP A 112 4.07 -18.37 15.87
C ASP A 112 5.27 -17.86 16.69
N VAL A 113 6.05 -16.96 16.09
CA VAL A 113 7.21 -16.36 16.75
C VAL A 113 6.78 -15.37 17.82
N CYS A 114 5.71 -14.60 17.58
CA CYS A 114 5.13 -13.72 18.59
C CYS A 114 4.61 -14.52 19.77
N LYS A 115 3.87 -15.61 19.50
CA LYS A 115 3.38 -16.54 20.52
C LYS A 115 4.53 -17.17 21.31
N ALA A 116 5.57 -17.66 20.62
CA ALA A 116 6.75 -18.25 21.26
C ALA A 116 7.53 -17.25 22.14
N ARG A 117 7.57 -15.97 21.75
CA ARG A 117 8.19 -14.89 22.54
C ARG A 117 7.31 -14.39 23.70
N GLY A 118 6.09 -14.91 23.85
CA GLY A 118 5.11 -14.41 24.82
C GLY A 118 4.64 -12.99 24.53
N LEU A 119 4.66 -12.57 23.25
CA LEU A 119 4.19 -11.26 22.81
C LEU A 119 2.70 -11.26 22.45
N MET A 120 2.09 -12.44 22.37
CA MET A 120 0.68 -12.63 22.03
C MET A 120 0.19 -13.91 22.71
N ASP A 121 -0.84 -13.80 23.55
CA ASP A 121 -1.40 -14.91 24.32
C ASP A 121 -2.64 -15.53 23.64
N SER A 122 -3.29 -14.85 22.68
CA SER A 122 -4.55 -15.29 22.06
C SER A 122 -4.78 -14.78 20.63
N ASP A 123 -5.53 -15.56 19.84
CA ASP A 123 -5.94 -15.27 18.44
C ASP A 123 -6.77 -13.97 18.30
N ASN A 124 -7.22 -13.35 19.39
CA ASN A 124 -8.07 -12.15 19.37
C ASN A 124 -7.38 -10.85 19.84
N GLU A 125 -6.17 -10.91 20.40
CA GLU A 125 -5.51 -9.71 20.96
C GLU A 125 -5.16 -8.67 19.89
N TRP A 126 -4.79 -9.15 18.70
CA TRP A 126 -4.46 -8.28 17.58
C TRP A 126 -5.68 -7.51 17.04
N GLU A 127 -6.89 -8.08 17.11
CA GLU A 127 -8.12 -7.41 16.70
C GLU A 127 -8.42 -6.23 17.60
N HIS A 128 -8.30 -6.42 18.93
CA HIS A 128 -8.48 -5.35 19.91
C HIS A 128 -7.43 -4.24 19.72
N CYS A 129 -6.14 -4.57 19.57
CA CYS A 129 -5.10 -3.56 19.33
C CYS A 129 -5.30 -2.78 18.03
N LEU A 130 -5.73 -3.43 16.94
CA LEU A 130 -6.01 -2.73 15.69
C LEU A 130 -7.25 -1.83 15.79
N ASN A 131 -8.28 -2.29 16.50
CA ASN A 131 -9.49 -1.52 16.69
C ASN A 131 -9.19 -0.26 17.53
N GLU A 132 -8.48 -0.40 18.65
CA GLU A 132 -8.03 0.73 19.47
C GLU A 132 -7.15 1.73 18.69
N ALA A 133 -6.22 1.24 17.88
CA ALA A 133 -5.38 2.10 17.04
C ALA A 133 -6.19 2.85 15.95
N SER A 134 -7.30 2.29 15.48
CA SER A 134 -8.20 2.97 14.54
C SER A 134 -9.03 4.07 15.21
N HIS A 135 -9.36 3.90 16.50
CA HIS A 135 -10.11 4.88 17.29
C HIS A 135 -9.23 5.98 17.90
N THR A 136 -7.93 5.76 18.07
CA THR A 136 -7.01 6.69 18.78
C THR A 136 -6.55 7.90 17.94
N ILE A 137 -6.91 8.02 16.65
CA ILE A 137 -6.43 9.13 15.80
C ILE A 137 -7.13 10.49 16.06
N ILE A 138 -8.15 10.60 16.92
CA ILE A 138 -8.74 11.93 17.21
C ILE A 138 -9.02 12.13 18.69
N ILE A 139 -8.01 12.22 19.57
CA ILE A 139 -8.10 13.14 20.72
C ILE A 139 -6.70 13.56 21.17
N GLY A 140 -6.14 14.58 20.51
CA GLY A 140 -4.89 15.23 20.89
C GLY A 140 -5.05 16.74 20.87
N GLY A 141 -6.05 17.23 21.60
CA GLY A 141 -6.35 18.65 21.75
C GLY A 141 -5.17 19.44 22.30
N ARG A 142 -4.94 20.62 21.71
CA ARG A 142 -4.34 21.76 22.41
C ARG A 142 -5.29 22.94 22.25
N ILE A 143 -6.05 23.20 23.30
CA ILE A 143 -6.37 24.57 23.71
C ILE A 143 -5.35 24.89 24.79
N ILE A 144 -4.58 25.96 24.61
CA ILE A 144 -3.87 26.59 25.71
C ILE A 144 -4.10 28.10 25.56
N THR A 145 -4.93 28.59 26.49
CA THR A 145 -5.22 29.96 26.96
C THR A 145 -5.16 31.11 25.95
#